data_AF-A0A2M8G6N6-F1
#
_entry.id   AF-A0A2M8G6N6-F1
#
_cell.length_a   1.000
_cell.length_b   1.000
_cell.length_c   1.000
_cell.angle_alpha   90.00
_cell.angle_beta   90.00
_cell.angle_gamma   90.00
#
_symmetry.space_group_name_H-M   'P 1'
#
loop_
_entity.id
_entity.type
_entity.pdbx_description
1 polymer ?
#
loop_
_entity_poly.entity_id
_entity_poly.type
_entity_poly.pdbx_seq_one_letter_code
_entity_poly.pdbx_strand_id
1 'polypeptide(L)'
;MAEEKNKKFKIVPYRYLDKNRIYSNYIEVTKTGTDLSIKFCDIRPPENKEEVNEVKKTGEIRAPIEAEMIIPLPVAADFLRALRLQIADKENNQ
;
A
#
# COMPACT_ATOMS: atom_id res chain seq x y z
N MET A 1 -30.80 -11.82 33.97
CA MET A 1 -29.40 -11.73 33.47
C MET A 1 -29.44 -12.24 32.04
N ALA A 2 -29.38 -11.34 31.05
CA ALA A 2 -29.50 -11.72 29.64
C ALA A 2 -28.11 -12.05 29.09
N GLU A 3 -27.95 -13.28 28.65
CA GLU A 3 -26.76 -13.81 27.99
C GLU A 3 -26.62 -13.09 26.63
N GLU A 4 -25.70 -12.13 26.53
CA GLU A 4 -25.36 -11.50 25.26
C GLU A 4 -24.77 -12.57 24.33
N LYS A 5 -25.59 -13.08 23.42
CA LYS A 5 -25.17 -14.00 22.35
C LYS A 5 -24.04 -13.33 21.56
N ASN A 6 -22.85 -13.90 21.68
CA ASN A 6 -21.67 -13.51 20.91
C ASN A 6 -21.95 -13.69 19.41
N LYS A 7 -22.40 -12.63 18.74
CA LYS A 7 -22.83 -12.65 17.34
C LYS A 7 -21.60 -12.69 16.45
N LYS A 8 -21.47 -13.69 15.59
CA LYS A 8 -20.40 -13.73 14.58
C LYS A 8 -20.63 -12.60 13.56
N PHE A 9 -19.68 -11.67 13.48
CA PHE A 9 -19.70 -10.59 12.48
C PHE A 9 -18.97 -11.05 11.22
N LYS A 10 -19.59 -10.85 10.06
CA LYS A 10 -18.93 -11.01 8.76
C LYS A 10 -18.36 -9.65 8.35
N ILE A 11 -17.05 -9.57 8.18
CA ILE A 11 -16.39 -8.37 7.64
C ILE A 11 -16.57 -8.39 6.12
N VAL A 12 -17.22 -7.37 5.58
CA VAL A 12 -17.38 -7.19 4.13
C VAL A 12 -16.68 -5.89 3.76
N PRO A 13 -15.53 -5.94 3.07
CA PRO A 13 -14.89 -4.74 2.55
C PRO A 13 -15.82 -4.05 1.56
N TYR A 14 -15.91 -2.72 1.63
CA TYR A 14 -16.63 -1.91 0.66
C TYR A 14 -15.83 -0.63 0.34
N ARG A 15 -16.08 -0.06 -0.84
CA ARG A 15 -15.55 1.24 -1.24
C ARG A 15 -16.67 2.27 -1.13
N TYR A 16 -16.42 3.36 -0.42
CA TYR A 16 -17.36 4.48 -0.40
C TYR A 16 -17.44 5.13 -1.79
N LEU A 17 -18.66 5.50 -2.22
CA LEU A 17 -18.92 6.02 -3.57
C LEU A 17 -18.21 7.36 -3.86
N ASP A 18 -17.89 8.12 -2.83
CA ASP A 18 -17.18 9.40 -2.89
C ASP A 18 -15.64 9.24 -2.94
N LYS A 19 -15.13 8.01 -2.78
CA LYS A 19 -13.69 7.75 -2.78
C LYS A 19 -13.22 7.15 -4.10
N ASN A 20 -12.45 7.95 -4.82
CA ASN A 20 -11.75 7.52 -6.02
C ASN A 20 -10.72 6.42 -5.71
N ARG A 21 -10.49 5.54 -6.69
CA ARG A 21 -9.37 4.60 -6.62
C ARG A 21 -8.07 5.39 -6.75
N ILE A 22 -7.18 5.21 -5.78
CA ILE A 22 -5.83 5.75 -5.82
C ILE A 22 -4.98 4.79 -6.65
N TYR A 23 -4.29 5.35 -7.65
CA TYR A 23 -3.30 4.65 -8.45
C TYR A 23 -1.93 5.23 -8.11
N SER A 24 -0.99 4.37 -7.76
CA SER A 24 0.42 4.72 -7.55
C SER A 24 1.26 4.16 -8.68
N ASN A 25 2.20 4.93 -9.19
CA ASN A 25 3.15 4.47 -10.21
C ASN A 25 4.47 3.96 -9.61
N TYR A 26 4.66 4.12 -8.30
CA TYR A 26 5.83 3.65 -7.57
C TYR A 26 5.44 3.08 -6.21
N ILE A 27 6.18 2.06 -5.75
CA ILE A 27 6.00 1.44 -4.44
C ILE A 27 7.35 1.36 -3.74
N GLU A 28 7.47 1.96 -2.56
CA GLU A 28 8.60 1.75 -1.65
C GLU A 28 8.25 0.66 -0.64
N VAL A 29 9.18 -0.28 -0.43
CA VAL A 29 9.06 -1.30 0.60
C VAL A 29 10.24 -1.18 1.55
N THR A 30 9.97 -0.88 2.82
CA THR A 30 10.98 -0.73 3.87
C THR A 30 10.70 -1.70 4.99
N LYS A 31 11.71 -2.45 5.44
CA LYS A 31 11.61 -3.34 6.59
C LYS A 31 12.31 -2.72 7.79
N THR A 32 11.64 -2.67 8.92
CA THR A 32 12.22 -2.32 10.22
C THR A 32 12.46 -3.59 11.06
N GLY A 33 12.83 -3.44 12.33
CA GLY A 33 12.93 -4.57 13.26
C GLY A 33 11.57 -5.16 13.67
N THR A 34 10.48 -4.40 13.52
CA THR A 34 9.14 -4.74 14.04
C THR A 34 8.07 -4.91 12.96
N ASP A 35 8.27 -4.30 11.80
CA ASP A 35 7.27 -4.23 10.74
C ASP A 35 7.88 -4.10 9.33
N LEU A 36 7.00 -4.25 8.35
CA LEU A 36 7.19 -3.94 6.95
C LEU A 36 6.29 -2.76 6.60
N SER A 37 6.88 -1.68 6.12
CA SER A 37 6.18 -0.52 5.59
C SER A 37 6.12 -0.59 4.06
N ILE A 38 4.92 -0.45 3.50
CA ILE A 38 4.67 -0.38 2.06
C ILE A 38 4.04 0.98 1.78
N LYS A 39 4.74 1.83 1.02
CA LYS A 39 4.27 3.15 0.63
C LYS A 39 3.98 3.16 -0.87
N PHE A 40 2.80 3.64 -1.22
CA PHE A 40 2.33 3.81 -2.58
C PHE A 40 2.44 5.29 -2.94
N CYS A 41 3.31 5.61 -3.90
CA CYS A 41 3.62 6.99 -4.27
C CYS A 41 3.18 7.29 -5.72
N ASP A 42 2.82 8.55 -5.97
CA ASP A 42 2.64 9.10 -7.31
C ASP A 42 3.85 9.98 -7.67
N ILE A 43 4.86 9.38 -8.30
CA ILE A 43 6.04 10.10 -8.77
C ILE A 43 5.68 10.93 -9.99
N ARG A 44 5.88 12.25 -9.91
CA ARG A 44 5.77 13.15 -11.05
C ARG A 44 7.15 13.66 -11.47
N PRO A 45 7.39 13.85 -12.78
CA PRO A 45 8.59 14.54 -13.22
C PRO A 45 8.58 15.98 -12.69
N PRO A 46 9.75 16.58 -12.42
CA PRO A 46 9.84 17.98 -12.01
C PRO A 46 9.13 18.89 -13.01
N GLU A 47 8.21 19.72 -12.53
CA GLU A 47 7.36 20.54 -13.39
C GLU A 47 7.93 21.95 -13.59
N ASN A 48 8.82 22.41 -12.70
CA ASN A 48 9.38 23.76 -12.74
C ASN A 48 10.91 23.78 -12.58
N LYS A 49 11.51 24.95 -12.90
CA LYS A 49 12.98 25.13 -12.89
C LYS A 49 13.60 24.96 -11.50
N GLU A 50 12.85 25.26 -10.45
CA GLU A 50 13.32 25.18 -9.07
C GLU A 50 13.46 23.71 -8.67
N GLU A 51 12.43 22.90 -8.91
CA GLU A 51 12.45 21.44 -8.69
C GLU A 51 13.55 20.77 -9.52
N VAL A 52 13.70 21.13 -10.81
CA VAL A 52 14.79 20.61 -11.65
C VAL A 52 16.16 20.93 -11.05
N ASN A 53 16.35 22.12 -10.50
CA ASN A 53 17.61 22.52 -9.88
C ASN A 53 17.85 21.81 -8.54
N GLU A 54 16.80 21.59 -7.75
CA GLU A 54 16.86 20.83 -6.51
C GLU A 54 17.23 19.37 -6.77
N VAL A 55 16.60 18.72 -7.74
CA VAL A 55 16.93 17.35 -8.15
C VAL A 55 18.38 17.27 -8.65
N LYS A 56 18.85 18.26 -9.43
CA LYS A 56 20.25 18.30 -9.88
C LYS A 56 21.26 18.45 -8.74
N LYS A 57 20.90 19.16 -7.67
CA LYS A 57 21.75 19.38 -6.51
C LYS A 57 21.77 18.19 -5.55
N THR A 58 20.61 17.58 -5.32
CA THR A 58 20.40 16.54 -4.30
C THR A 58 20.47 15.13 -4.88
N GLY A 59 20.12 14.96 -6.15
CA GLY A 59 19.91 13.65 -6.78
C GLY A 59 18.58 12.99 -6.39
N GLU A 60 17.70 13.69 -5.66
CA GLU A 60 16.48 13.11 -5.08
C GLU A 60 15.22 13.68 -5.73
N ILE A 61 14.22 12.83 -5.97
CA ILE A 61 12.86 13.23 -6.38
C ILE A 61 11.93 12.98 -5.19
N ARG A 62 11.24 14.02 -4.74
CA ARG A 62 10.23 13.92 -3.69
C ARG A 62 8.88 13.59 -4.32
N ALA A 63 8.28 12.48 -3.93
CA ALA A 63 6.96 12.08 -4.37
C ALA A 63 6.01 11.97 -3.18
N PRO A 64 4.76 12.45 -3.31
CA PRO A 64 3.75 12.30 -2.29
C PRO A 64 3.42 10.80 -2.07
N ILE A 65 3.22 10.45 -0.80
CA ILE A 65 2.69 9.13 -0.42
C ILE A 65 1.18 9.23 -0.46
N GLU A 66 0.55 8.50 -1.36
CA GLU A 66 -0.90 8.47 -1.54
C GLU A 66 -1.58 7.47 -0.59
N ALA A 67 -0.86 6.40 -0.24
CA ALA A 67 -1.27 5.44 0.77
C ALA A 67 -0.06 4.76 1.42
N GLU A 68 -0.18 4.42 2.69
CA GLU A 68 0.82 3.68 3.45
C GLU A 68 0.17 2.52 4.20
N MET A 69 0.84 1.37 4.18
CA MET A 69 0.43 0.17 4.88
C MET A 69 1.58 -0.33 5.74
N ILE A 70 1.32 -0.49 7.04
CA ILE A 70 2.27 -1.06 8.00
C ILE A 70 1.83 -2.47 8.35
N ILE A 71 2.72 -3.43 8.18
CA ILE A 71 2.46 -4.85 8.37
C ILE A 71 3.41 -5.38 9.44
N PRO A 72 2.91 -5.89 10.58
CA PRO A 72 3.77 -6.49 11.58
C PRO A 72 4.60 -7.63 10.99
N LEU A 73 5.89 -7.70 11.34
CA LEU A 73 6.79 -8.74 10.83
C LEU A 73 6.28 -10.17 11.02
N PRO A 74 5.61 -10.54 12.14
CA PRO A 74 5.06 -11.88 12.33
C PRO A 74 4.06 -12.30 11.25
N VAL A 75 3.35 -11.36 10.62
CA VAL A 75 2.33 -11.65 9.59
C VAL A 75 2.81 -11.36 8.17
N ALA A 76 3.99 -10.75 8.00
CA ALA A 76 4.50 -10.34 6.69
C ALA A 76 4.73 -11.53 5.74
N ALA A 77 5.18 -12.68 6.25
CA ALA A 77 5.41 -13.87 5.43
C ALA A 77 4.10 -14.45 4.87
N ASP A 78 3.05 -14.51 5.68
CA ASP A 78 1.74 -15.00 5.25
C ASP A 78 1.05 -14.01 4.30
N PHE A 79 1.24 -12.72 4.52
CA PHE A 79 0.80 -11.70 3.58
C PHE A 79 1.45 -11.86 2.20
N LEU A 80 2.78 -12.02 2.15
CA LEU A 80 3.50 -12.27 0.89
C LEU A 80 3.01 -13.55 0.20
N ARG A 81 2.76 -14.61 0.97
CA ARG A 81 2.23 -15.88 0.45
C ARG A 81 0.84 -15.68 -0.18
N ALA A 82 -0.05 -14.97 0.50
CA ALA A 82 -1.39 -14.67 0.00
C ALA A 82 -1.34 -13.86 -1.31
N LEU A 83 -0.45 -12.87 -1.41
CA LEU A 83 -0.25 -12.09 -2.64
C LEU A 83 0.23 -12.96 -3.80
N ARG A 84 1.19 -13.86 -3.57
CA ARG A 84 1.70 -14.78 -4.60
C ARG A 84 0.62 -15.71 -5.12
N LEU A 85 -0.21 -16.25 -4.24
CA LEU A 85 -1.34 -17.11 -4.63
C LEU A 85 -2.33 -16.34 -5.52
N GLN A 86 -2.68 -15.09 -5.16
CA GLN A 86 -3.58 -14.27 -5.97
C GLN A 86 -3.04 -13.94 -7.37
N ILE A 87 -1.71 -13.79 -7.51
CA ILE A 87 -1.09 -13.56 -8.81
C ILE A 87 -1.14 -14.85 -9.65
N ALA A 88 -0.76 -15.99 -9.06
CA ALA A 88 -0.80 -17.28 -9.74
C ALA A 88 -2.23 -17.68 -10.17
N ASP A 89 -3.24 -17.40 -9.34
CA ASP A 89 -4.65 -17.65 -9.68
C ASP A 89 -5.15 -16.80 -10.85
N LYS A 90 -4.55 -15.62 -11.09
CA LYS A 90 -4.87 -14.79 -12.24
C LYS A 90 -4.25 -15.30 -13.54
N GLU A 91 -3.07 -15.92 -13.47
CA GLU A 91 -2.39 -16.48 -14.65
C GLU A 91 -3.06 -17.77 -15.15
N ASN A 92 -3.68 -18.55 -14.27
CA ASN A 92 -4.37 -19.80 -14.64
C ASN A 92 -5.82 -19.60 -15.13
N ASN A 93 -6.36 -18.37 -15.06
CA ASN A 93 -7.73 -18.02 -15.48
C ASN A 93 -7.74 -17.05 -16.68
N GLN A 94 -6.64 -16.94 -17.41
CA GLN A 94 -6.52 -16.26 -18.71
C GLN A 94 -6.23 -17.27 -19.80
#